data_AF-A0A4Q9NLB2-F1
#
_entry.id   AF-A0A4Q9NLB2-F1
#
_cell.length_a   1.000
_cell.length_b   1.000
_cell.length_c   1.000
_cell.angle_alpha   90.00
_cell.angle_beta   90.00
_cell.angle_gamma   90.00
#
_symmetry.space_group_name_H-M   'P 1'
#
loop_
_entity.id
_entity.type
_entity.pdbx_description
1 polymer ?
#
loop_
_entity_poly.entity_id
_entity_poly.type
_entity_poly.pdbx_seq_one_letter_code
_entity_poly.pdbx_strand_id
1 'polypeptide(L)'
;MYWIAHTDANLTFVGETINPLTPRSAQDTTVTYCNRRTNDVCGGDCTVYTGNAKCLNAPDTQCLSATTNVGFCDRGGCGHSCNQLSTCGTRLDDGFCFTPGTASILVPST
;
A
#
# COMPACT_ATOMS: atom_id res chain seq x y z
N MET A 1 -13.12 0.07 0.90
CA MET A 1 -13.20 0.24 -0.57
C MET A 1 -14.02 1.47 -0.98
N TYR A 2 -14.20 2.46 -0.09
CA TYR A 2 -14.97 3.68 -0.39
C TYR A 2 -14.15 4.70 -1.22
N TRP A 3 -12.84 4.74 -1.02
CA TRP A 3 -11.89 5.63 -1.72
C TRP A 3 -11.94 5.55 -3.26
N ILE A 4 -12.20 4.36 -3.82
CA ILE A 4 -12.31 4.12 -5.27
C ILE A 4 -13.48 4.90 -5.88
N ALA A 5 -14.54 5.17 -5.11
CA ALA A 5 -15.73 5.85 -5.62
C ALA A 5 -15.51 7.36 -5.83
N HIS A 6 -14.47 7.94 -5.21
CA HIS A 6 -14.24 9.39 -5.19
C HIS A 6 -12.89 9.80 -5.81
N THR A 7 -12.13 8.86 -6.38
CA THR A 7 -10.81 9.12 -6.95
C THR A 7 -10.71 8.62 -8.39
N ASP A 8 -10.25 9.48 -9.30
CA ASP A 8 -9.86 9.08 -10.65
C ASP A 8 -8.47 8.42 -10.58
N ALA A 9 -8.46 7.08 -10.48
CA ALA A 9 -7.25 6.29 -10.32
C ALA A 9 -7.24 5.06 -11.24
N ASN A 10 -6.07 4.75 -11.82
CA ASN A 10 -5.85 3.51 -12.55
C ASN A 10 -5.41 2.43 -11.56
N LEU A 11 -6.21 1.37 -11.40
CA LEU A 11 -6.01 0.33 -10.39
C LEU A 11 -5.41 -0.93 -11.02
N THR A 12 -4.23 -1.32 -10.54
CA THR A 12 -3.65 -2.65 -10.81
C THR A 12 -3.80 -3.54 -9.59
N PHE A 13 -4.49 -4.68 -9.70
CA PHE A 13 -4.61 -5.65 -8.62
C PHE A 13 -3.54 -6.73 -8.75
N VAL A 14 -2.74 -6.94 -7.70
CA VAL A 14 -1.64 -7.91 -7.67
C VAL A 14 -1.79 -8.83 -6.47
N GLY A 15 -1.74 -10.15 -6.68
CA GLY A 15 -1.82 -11.13 -5.61
C GLY A 15 -2.95 -12.14 -5.80
N GLU A 16 -3.34 -12.83 -4.72
CA GLU A 16 -4.37 -13.86 -4.79
C GLU A 16 -5.74 -13.26 -5.11
N THR A 17 -6.52 -13.97 -5.92
CA THR A 17 -7.92 -13.62 -6.15
C THR A 17 -8.69 -13.79 -4.85
N ILE A 18 -9.48 -12.78 -4.49
CA ILE A 18 -10.34 -12.83 -3.29
C ILE A 18 -11.37 -13.95 -3.50
N ASN A 19 -11.09 -15.16 -2.99
CA ASN A 19 -12.05 -16.24 -2.93
C ASN A 19 -12.80 -16.15 -1.58
N PRO A 20 -14.10 -15.81 -1.57
CA PRO A 20 -14.86 -15.62 -0.34
C PRO A 20 -15.09 -16.92 0.46
N LEU A 21 -14.68 -18.08 -0.06
CA LEU A 21 -14.95 -19.41 0.52
C LEU A 21 -13.71 -20.14 1.05
N THR A 22 -12.50 -19.61 0.86
CA THR A 22 -11.27 -20.25 1.40
C THR A 22 -11.07 -19.84 2.87
N PRO A 23 -10.85 -20.78 3.80
CA PRO A 23 -10.47 -20.44 5.17
C PRO A 23 -9.15 -19.65 5.14
N ARG A 24 -9.19 -18.39 5.60
CA ARG A 24 -8.04 -17.46 5.65
C ARG A 24 -7.01 -17.86 6.71
N SER A 25 -6.34 -18.99 6.52
CA SER A 25 -5.19 -19.39 7.35
C SER A 25 -3.92 -18.69 6.88
N ALA A 26 -3.98 -17.36 6.93
CA ALA A 26 -2.93 -16.34 6.96
C ALA A 26 -3.68 -15.02 6.72
N GLN A 27 -3.55 -14.01 7.57
CA GLN A 27 -4.28 -12.76 7.40
C GLN A 27 -3.66 -11.97 6.24
N ASP A 28 -4.08 -12.23 5.00
CA ASP A 28 -3.52 -11.54 3.84
C ASP A 28 -3.54 -10.03 4.05
N THR A 29 -2.38 -9.41 3.88
CA THR A 29 -2.24 -7.97 3.98
C THR A 29 -2.61 -7.36 2.63
N THR A 30 -3.68 -6.59 2.62
CA THR A 30 -3.97 -5.68 1.51
C THR A 30 -3.19 -4.38 1.69
N VAL A 31 -2.41 -4.00 0.67
CA VAL A 31 -1.70 -2.73 0.54
C VAL A 31 -2.19 -2.03 -0.71
N THR A 32 -2.61 -0.78 -0.59
CA THR A 32 -2.90 0.10 -1.72
C THR A 32 -1.88 1.21 -1.74
N TYR A 33 -1.16 1.39 -2.84
CA TYR A 33 -0.15 2.45 -2.98
C TYR A 33 -0.27 3.13 -4.33
N CYS A 34 -0.09 4.46 -4.36
CA CYS A 34 -0.29 5.28 -5.54
C CYS A 34 0.85 6.26 -5.78
N ASN A 35 1.06 6.64 -7.04
CA ASN A 35 2.14 7.53 -7.46
C ASN A 35 1.78 9.03 -7.45
N ARG A 36 0.53 9.41 -7.13
CA ARG A 36 0.12 10.83 -7.06
C ARG A 36 -0.68 11.12 -5.81
N ARG A 37 -0.63 12.38 -5.42
CA ARG A 37 -1.48 12.96 -4.39
C ARG A 37 -2.03 14.28 -4.91
N THR A 38 -3.35 14.46 -4.81
CA THR A 38 -4.03 15.72 -5.11
C THR A 38 -4.69 16.21 -3.82
N ASN A 39 -4.14 17.27 -3.22
CA ASN A 39 -4.52 17.73 -1.88
C ASN A 39 -4.40 16.60 -0.84
N ASP A 40 -5.49 16.24 -0.19
CA ASP A 40 -5.55 15.18 0.82
C ASP A 40 -5.99 13.83 0.24
N VAL A 41 -6.18 13.74 -1.08
CA VAL A 41 -6.60 12.51 -1.78
C VAL A 41 -5.40 11.82 -2.43
N CYS A 42 -5.24 10.53 -2.13
CA CYS A 42 -4.25 9.64 -2.76
C CYS A 42 -4.82 9.08 -4.08
N GLY A 43 -4.09 9.16 -5.19
CA GLY A 43 -4.61 8.74 -6.50
C GLY A 43 -3.56 8.65 -7.60
N GLY A 44 -4.00 8.69 -8.87
CA GLY A 44 -3.14 8.47 -10.03
C GLY A 44 -3.03 7.00 -10.40
N ASP A 45 -1.81 6.51 -10.62
CA ASP A 45 -1.55 5.09 -10.87
C ASP A 45 -1.36 4.39 -9.53
N CYS A 46 -2.31 3.53 -9.21
CA CYS A 46 -2.42 2.86 -7.94
C CYS A 46 -2.31 1.35 -8.12
N THR A 47 -1.56 0.71 -7.23
CA THR A 47 -1.49 -0.75 -7.16
C THR A 47 -2.10 -1.22 -5.85
N VAL A 48 -2.99 -2.19 -5.94
CA VAL A 48 -3.57 -2.90 -4.80
C VAL A 48 -2.93 -4.27 -4.74
N TYR A 49 -2.02 -4.48 -3.80
CA TYR A 49 -1.48 -5.78 -3.47
C TYR A 49 -2.34 -6.46 -2.41
N THR A 50 -2.64 -7.75 -2.56
CA THR A 50 -3.20 -8.57 -1.47
C THR A 50 -2.44 -9.89 -1.38
N GLY A 51 -1.84 -10.14 -0.22
CA GLY A 51 -1.13 -11.39 0.04
C GLY A 51 -0.28 -11.31 1.30
N ASN A 52 0.59 -12.31 1.46
CA ASN A 52 1.47 -12.46 2.62
C ASN A 52 2.84 -11.78 2.43
N ALA A 53 3.82 -12.16 3.26
CA ALA A 53 5.14 -11.56 3.30
C ALA A 53 5.77 -11.42 1.91
N LYS A 54 5.98 -10.18 1.49
CA LYS A 54 6.55 -9.85 0.19
C LYS A 54 7.22 -8.49 0.23
N CYS A 55 8.36 -8.39 -0.44
CA CYS A 55 8.92 -7.10 -0.82
C CYS A 55 8.30 -6.64 -2.14
N LEU A 56 7.48 -5.60 -2.09
CA LEU A 56 6.88 -5.00 -3.27
C LEU A 56 7.82 -3.93 -3.82
N ASN A 57 8.11 -4.01 -5.11
CA ASN A 57 8.74 -2.92 -5.82
C ASN A 57 7.67 -1.85 -6.11
N ALA A 58 7.81 -0.68 -5.50
CA ALA A 58 6.80 0.36 -5.50
C ALA A 58 7.45 1.74 -5.74
N PRO A 59 8.21 1.91 -6.84
CA PRO A 59 8.85 3.19 -7.17
C PRO A 59 7.83 4.31 -7.30
N ASP A 60 8.26 5.54 -6.99
CA ASP A 60 7.49 6.76 -7.12
C ASP A 60 6.21 6.82 -6.28
N THR A 61 6.05 5.90 -5.32
CA THR A 61 4.90 5.90 -4.41
C THR A 61 4.90 7.20 -3.61
N GLN A 62 3.77 7.91 -3.68
CA GLN A 62 3.53 9.16 -2.96
C GLN A 62 2.67 8.95 -1.72
N CYS A 63 1.82 7.93 -1.76
CA CYS A 63 0.93 7.63 -0.66
C CYS A 63 0.53 6.16 -0.67
N LEU A 64 0.33 5.61 0.52
CA LEU A 64 -0.06 4.21 0.68
C LEU A 64 -0.96 4.00 1.90
N SER A 65 -1.81 2.98 1.82
CA SER A 65 -2.66 2.49 2.89
C SER A 65 -2.50 0.97 2.96
N ALA A 66 -2.56 0.40 4.16
CA ALA A 66 -2.53 -1.04 4.32
C ALA A 66 -3.41 -1.48 5.49
N THR A 67 -3.86 -2.73 5.41
CA THR A 67 -4.66 -3.39 6.46
C THR A 67 -3.83 -3.80 7.68
N THR A 68 -2.52 -3.99 7.50
CA THR A 68 -1.56 -4.29 8.57
C THR A 68 -0.42 -3.26 8.55
N ASN A 69 0.41 -3.29 9.59
CA ASN A 69 1.55 -2.38 9.69
C ASN A 69 2.68 -2.81 8.75
N VAL A 70 2.68 -2.27 7.53
CA VAL A 70 3.72 -2.52 6.52
C VAL A 70 4.90 -1.57 6.68
N GLY A 71 6.09 -2.00 6.23
CA GLY A 71 7.24 -1.13 6.10
C GLY A 71 7.26 -0.45 4.73
N PHE A 72 7.64 0.83 4.66
CA PHE A 72 7.87 1.55 3.41
C PHE A 72 9.26 2.16 3.40
N CYS A 73 10.01 1.93 2.34
CA CYS A 73 11.43 2.24 2.25
C CYS A 73 11.71 3.20 1.10
N ASP A 74 12.68 4.11 1.28
CA ASP A 74 13.11 5.06 0.22
C ASP A 74 13.90 4.39 -0.92
N ARG A 75 14.32 3.14 -0.73
CA ARG A 75 15.11 2.36 -1.71
C ARG A 75 14.41 1.08 -2.08
N GLY A 76 14.75 0.55 -3.26
CA GLY A 76 14.35 -0.80 -3.67
C GLY A 76 14.92 -1.89 -2.74
N GLY A 77 14.25 -3.05 -2.71
CA GLY A 77 14.76 -4.25 -2.04
C GLY A 77 14.46 -4.39 -0.55
N CYS A 78 13.61 -3.54 0.04
CA CYS A 78 13.07 -3.69 1.40
C CYS A 78 14.09 -3.94 2.54
N GLY A 79 15.31 -3.39 2.44
CA GLY A 79 16.40 -3.68 3.39
C GLY A 79 17.13 -2.47 3.99
N HIS A 80 16.72 -1.24 3.68
CA HIS A 80 17.44 -0.02 4.09
C HIS A 80 16.57 0.92 4.93
N SER A 81 16.58 2.24 4.67
CA SER A 81 15.82 3.25 5.44
C SER A 81 14.32 3.08 5.23
N CYS A 82 13.77 2.16 6.01
CA CYS A 82 12.37 1.81 6.03
C CYS A 82 11.71 2.42 7.26
N ASN A 83 10.56 3.04 7.06
CA ASN A 83 9.66 3.47 8.11
C ASN A 83 8.47 2.52 8.17
N GLN A 84 7.72 2.55 9.27
CA GLN A 84 6.52 1.73 9.42
C GLN A 84 5.28 2.57 9.13
N LEU A 85 4.25 1.97 8.54
CA LEU A 85 2.98 2.67 8.29
C LEU A 85 2.36 3.21 9.59
N SER A 86 2.61 2.55 10.72
CA SER A 86 2.21 3.03 12.05
C SER A 86 2.86 4.37 12.44
N THR A 87 4.04 4.69 11.91
CA THR A 87 4.75 5.97 12.14
C THR A 87 4.42 7.02 11.09
N CYS A 88 3.27 6.89 10.41
CA CYS A 88 2.81 7.85 9.43
C CYS A 88 2.76 9.28 10.00
N GLY A 89 3.54 10.19 9.43
CA GLY A 89 3.55 11.60 9.84
C GLY A 89 2.31 12.37 9.40
N THR A 90 1.98 12.29 8.10
CA THR A 90 0.83 12.99 7.51
C THR A 90 -0.17 11.96 6.99
N ARG A 91 -1.33 11.86 7.65
CA ARG A 91 -2.45 11.05 7.16
C ARG A 91 -3.26 11.83 6.14
N LEU A 92 -3.74 11.09 5.15
CA LEU A 92 -4.57 11.54 4.04
C LEU A 92 -5.98 10.96 4.22
N ASP A 93 -6.89 11.32 3.33
CA ASP A 93 -8.24 10.76 3.29
C ASP A 93 -8.22 9.23 3.12
N ASP A 94 -9.31 8.58 3.53
CA ASP A 94 -9.50 7.13 3.46
C ASP A 94 -8.43 6.29 4.18
N GLY A 95 -7.70 6.89 5.13
CA GLY A 95 -6.68 6.21 5.92
C GLY A 95 -5.36 6.01 5.19
N PHE A 96 -5.15 6.72 4.08
CA PHE A 96 -3.85 6.75 3.41
C PHE A 96 -2.82 7.50 4.26
N CYS A 97 -1.56 7.15 4.07
CA CYS A 97 -0.41 7.87 4.57
C CYS A 97 0.29 8.57 3.43
N PHE A 98 0.71 9.81 3.63
CA PHE A 98 1.63 10.48 2.72
C PHE A 98 3.04 9.97 2.94
N THR A 99 3.57 9.28 1.93
CA THR A 99 4.84 8.56 1.97
C THR A 99 5.68 8.86 0.72
N PRO A 100 6.01 10.15 0.46
CA PRO A 100 6.70 10.56 -0.75
C PRO A 100 8.08 9.91 -0.85
N GLY A 101 8.45 9.49 -2.06
CA GLY A 101 9.75 8.88 -2.32
C GLY A 101 9.87 7.43 -1.83
N THR A 102 8.74 6.79 -1.50
CA THR A 102 8.75 5.34 -1.25
C THR A 102 9.09 4.61 -2.53
N ALA A 103 10.05 3.70 -2.46
CA ALA A 103 10.50 2.87 -3.58
C ALA A 103 10.25 1.38 -3.38
N SER A 104 10.09 0.92 -2.14
CA SER A 104 9.64 -0.44 -1.87
C SER A 104 8.77 -0.53 -0.61
N ILE A 105 7.90 -1.54 -0.58
CA ILE A 105 7.00 -1.79 0.55
C ILE A 105 7.23 -3.22 1.04
N LEU A 106 7.60 -3.34 2.32
CA LEU A 106 7.77 -4.60 3.02
C LEU A 106 6.44 -5.01 3.66
N VAL A 107 5.80 -6.02 3.07
CA VAL A 107 4.64 -6.68 3.66
C VAL A 107 5.13 -7.73 4.65
N PRO A 108 4.72 -7.68 5.94
CA PRO A 108 5.11 -8.66 6.93
C PRO A 108 4.35 -9.99 6.75
N SER A 109 4.88 -11.07 7.30
CA SER A 109 4.10 -12.30 7.53
C SER A 109 3.28 -12.12 8.80
N THR A 110 1.97 -12.34 8.72
CA THR A 110 1.03 -12.23 9.86
C THR A 110 0.35 -13.55 10.16
#